data_AF-A0A371HX30-F1
#
_entry.id   AF-A0A371HX30-F1
#
_cell.length_a   1.000
_cell.length_b   1.000
_cell.length_c   1.000
_cell.angle_alpha   90.00
_cell.angle_beta   90.00
_cell.angle_gamma   90.00
#
_symmetry.space_group_name_H-M   'P 1'
#
loop_
_entity.id
_entity.type
_entity.pdbx_description
1 polymer ?
#
loop_
_entity_poly.entity_id
_entity_poly.type
_entity_poly.pdbx_seq_one_letter_code
_entity_poly.pdbx_strand_id
1 'polypeptide(L)'
;MTIHVRQQNKMAHYQQIGEAEIDGNPWYHDIREYFKRGVYPPKATKHDKRTLRRLATGFLLSGVIPYKRSVDSTLLRCVDDCEAREIMEEVHGRAFSTHANGHALACKIL
;
A
#
# COMPACT_ATOMS: atom_id res chain seq x y z
N MET A 1 -9.91 -8.49 35.98
CA MET A 1 -9.96 -8.99 34.59
C MET A 1 -8.67 -8.55 33.91
N THR A 2 -7.71 -9.44 33.75
CA THR A 2 -6.31 -9.07 33.42
C THR A 2 -6.06 -9.29 31.93
N ILE A 3 -5.97 -8.21 31.16
CA ILE A 3 -5.78 -8.27 29.70
C ILE A 3 -4.29 -8.42 29.42
N HIS A 4 -3.89 -9.55 28.85
CA HIS A 4 -2.51 -9.80 28.44
C HIS A 4 -2.34 -9.37 26.99
N VAL A 5 -1.64 -8.26 26.76
CA VAL A 5 -1.31 -7.78 25.41
C VAL A 5 0.01 -8.41 24.98
N ARG A 6 -0.05 -9.32 23.99
CA ARG A 6 1.15 -9.83 23.30
C ARG A 6 1.46 -8.91 22.12
N GLN A 7 2.57 -8.18 22.21
CA GLN A 7 3.13 -7.41 21.10
C GLN A 7 3.88 -8.39 20.16
N GLN A 8 3.40 -8.52 18.91
CA GLN A 8 4.14 -9.21 17.87
C GLN A 8 5.03 -8.19 17.15
N ASN A 9 6.35 -8.35 17.26
CA ASN A 9 7.34 -7.45 16.67
C ASN A 9 7.57 -7.75 15.18
N LYS A 10 6.50 -7.87 14.38
CA LYS A 10 6.62 -7.95 12.93
C LYS A 10 6.62 -6.52 12.38
N MET A 11 7.82 -6.07 12.07
CA MET A 11 8.11 -4.80 11.40
C MET A 11 7.13 -4.56 10.24
N ALA A 12 6.44 -3.42 10.25
CA ALA A 12 5.71 -2.96 9.08
C ALA A 12 6.72 -2.83 7.95
N HIS A 13 6.62 -3.69 6.94
CA HIS A 13 7.57 -3.74 5.85
C HIS A 13 7.36 -2.53 4.95
N TYR A 14 8.06 -1.42 5.24
CA TYR A 14 8.19 -0.29 4.32
C TYR A 14 9.05 -0.76 3.14
N GLN A 15 8.40 -1.31 2.12
CA GLN A 15 9.05 -1.55 0.85
C GLN A 15 9.08 -0.20 0.16
N GLN A 16 10.22 0.49 0.23
CA GLN A 16 10.48 1.66 -0.60
C GLN A 16 10.51 1.19 -2.05
N ILE A 17 9.33 1.18 -2.69
CA ILE A 17 9.17 0.88 -4.11
C ILE A 17 9.39 2.21 -4.82
N GLY A 18 10.63 2.43 -5.23
CA GLY A 18 11.02 3.62 -6.00
C GLY A 18 10.92 4.91 -5.19
N GLU A 19 11.77 5.87 -5.53
CA GLU A 19 11.56 7.25 -5.11
C GLU A 19 10.16 7.68 -5.56
N ALA A 20 9.46 8.48 -4.75
CA ALA A 20 8.23 9.14 -5.19
C ALA A 20 8.51 9.73 -6.58
N GLU A 21 7.82 9.21 -7.60
CA GLU A 21 8.04 9.66 -8.96
C GLU A 21 7.80 11.18 -8.98
N ILE A 22 8.80 11.91 -9.45
CA ILE A 22 8.83 13.39 -9.51
C ILE A 22 7.63 13.95 -10.31
N ASP A 23 6.85 13.09 -10.98
CA ASP A 23 5.73 13.42 -11.84
C ASP A 23 4.36 13.51 -11.13
N GLY A 24 4.29 13.25 -9.83
CA GLY A 24 3.05 13.33 -9.05
C GLY A 24 2.10 12.15 -9.24
N ASN A 25 2.52 11.09 -9.92
CA ASN A 25 1.77 9.85 -10.01
C ASN A 25 1.85 9.05 -8.71
N PRO A 26 0.81 8.28 -8.38
CA PRO A 26 0.86 7.38 -7.23
C PRO A 26 1.92 6.28 -7.45
N TRP A 27 2.54 5.82 -6.36
CA TRP A 27 3.62 4.80 -6.40
C TRP A 27 3.26 3.49 -7.13
N TYR A 28 1.97 3.18 -7.28
CA TYR A 28 1.47 1.99 -7.98
C TYR A 28 1.11 2.26 -9.46
N HIS A 29 1.40 3.46 -9.99
CA HIS A 29 1.03 3.87 -11.35
C HIS A 29 1.48 2.88 -12.40
N ASP A 30 2.77 2.53 -12.40
CA ASP A 30 3.34 1.59 -13.37
C ASP A 30 2.75 0.18 -13.28
N ILE A 31 2.43 -0.25 -12.06
CA ILE A 31 1.76 -1.53 -11.82
C ILE A 31 0.37 -1.50 -12.46
N ARG A 32 -0.38 -0.40 -12.23
CA ARG A 32 -1.72 -0.20 -12.77
C ARG A 32 -1.71 -0.14 -14.30
N GLU A 33 -0.81 0.62 -14.92
CA GLU A 33 -0.72 0.69 -16.38
C GLU A 33 -0.28 -0.63 -17.00
N TYR A 34 0.63 -1.35 -16.35
CA TYR A 34 1.01 -2.69 -16.76
C TYR A 34 -0.18 -3.66 -16.72
N PHE A 35 -1.02 -3.64 -15.68
CA PHE A 35 -2.23 -4.47 -15.64
C PHE A 35 -3.29 -4.06 -16.69
N LYS A 36 -3.50 -2.76 -16.89
CA LYS A 36 -4.54 -2.26 -17.80
C LYS A 36 -4.20 -2.46 -19.27
N ARG A 37 -2.94 -2.22 -19.64
CA ARG A 37 -2.52 -2.11 -21.05
C ARG A 37 -1.36 -3.04 -21.42
N GLY A 38 -0.72 -3.69 -20.44
CA GLY A 38 0.49 -4.49 -20.68
C GLY A 38 1.72 -3.63 -21.01
N VAL A 39 1.68 -2.33 -20.75
CA VAL A 39 2.75 -1.39 -21.10
C VAL A 39 3.75 -1.26 -19.97
N TYR A 40 4.98 -0.91 -20.33
CA TYR A 40 6.06 -0.62 -19.39
C TYR A 40 6.39 0.88 -19.44
N PRO A 41 7.03 1.43 -18.39
CA PRO A 41 7.50 2.80 -18.42
C PRO A 41 8.40 3.07 -19.63
N PRO A 42 8.31 4.26 -20.27
CA PRO A 42 9.00 4.56 -21.53
C PRO A 42 10.52 4.34 -21.50
N LYS A 43 11.15 4.46 -20.33
CA LYS A 43 12.60 4.31 -20.11
C LYS A 43 12.98 3.04 -19.34
N ALA A 44 12.04 2.11 -19.13
CA ALA A 44 12.28 0.89 -18.36
C ALA A 44 13.32 -0.02 -19.04
N THR A 45 14.39 -0.35 -18.33
CA THR A 45 15.40 -1.31 -18.78
C THR A 45 14.83 -2.74 -18.82
N LYS A 46 15.55 -3.69 -19.44
CA LYS A 46 15.17 -5.11 -19.41
C LYS A 46 15.04 -5.65 -17.97
N HIS A 47 15.87 -5.12 -17.07
CA HIS A 47 15.82 -5.47 -15.65
C HIS A 47 14.54 -4.92 -15.00
N ASP A 48 14.22 -3.64 -15.22
CA ASP A 48 13.02 -3.00 -14.63
C ASP A 48 11.74 -3.68 -15.11
N LYS A 49 11.65 -4.03 -16.39
CA LYS A 49 10.52 -4.80 -16.93
C LYS A 49 10.38 -6.17 -16.26
N ARG A 50 11.50 -6.84 -15.93
CA ARG A 50 11.49 -8.11 -15.20
C ARG A 50 11.04 -7.89 -13.75
N THR A 51 11.52 -6.85 -13.11
CA THR A 51 11.14 -6.48 -11.74
C THR A 51 9.66 -6.15 -11.67
N LEU A 52 9.12 -5.33 -12.58
CA LEU A 52 7.70 -4.99 -12.63
C LEU A 52 6.82 -6.23 -12.81
N ARG A 53 7.19 -7.15 -13.70
CA ARG A 53 6.47 -8.43 -13.86
C ARG A 53 6.41 -9.24 -12.56
N ARG A 54 7.54 -9.33 -11.85
CA ARG A 54 7.61 -10.03 -10.56
C ARG A 54 6.81 -9.32 -9.47
N LEU A 55 6.87 -7.99 -9.44
CA LEU A 55 6.11 -7.19 -8.50
C LEU A 55 4.61 -7.39 -8.72
N ALA A 56 4.17 -7.31 -9.98
CA ALA A 56 2.77 -7.46 -10.37
C ALA A 56 2.16 -8.81 -9.94
N THR A 57 2.92 -9.90 -9.78
CA THR A 57 2.34 -11.17 -9.30
C THR A 57 1.80 -11.07 -7.87
N GLY A 58 2.23 -10.08 -7.09
CA GLY A 58 1.72 -9.79 -5.76
C GLY A 58 0.49 -8.89 -5.75
N PHE A 59 -0.06 -8.53 -6.91
CA PHE A 59 -1.16 -7.57 -7.03
C PHE A 59 -2.33 -8.15 -7.85
N LEU A 60 -3.51 -7.59 -7.62
CA LEU A 60 -4.73 -7.83 -8.37
C LEU A 60 -5.35 -6.49 -8.76
N LEU A 61 -5.92 -6.37 -9.95
CA LEU A 61 -6.67 -5.19 -10.36
C LEU A 61 -8.19 -5.47 -10.27
N SER A 62 -8.92 -4.70 -9.48
CA SER A 62 -10.39 -4.70 -9.45
C SER A 62 -10.89 -3.38 -10.04
N GLY A 63 -11.39 -3.44 -11.28
CA GLY A 63 -11.75 -2.25 -12.05
C GLY A 63 -10.52 -1.35 -12.29
N VAL A 64 -10.47 -0.20 -11.60
CA VAL A 64 -9.36 0.76 -11.70
C VAL A 64 -8.41 0.73 -10.50
N ILE A 65 -8.75 -0.03 -9.46
CA ILE A 65 -8.09 0.00 -8.15
C ILE A 65 -7.19 -1.24 -8.01
N PRO A 66 -5.87 -1.07 -7.79
CA PRO A 66 -4.99 -2.18 -7.48
C PRO A 66 -5.10 -2.60 -6.02
N TYR A 67 -4.99 -3.90 -5.79
CA TYR A 67 -4.98 -4.54 -4.49
C TYR A 67 -3.69 -5.33 -4.34
N LYS A 68 -2.96 -5.11 -3.25
CA LYS A 68 -1.77 -5.89 -2.89
C LYS A 68 -2.20 -7.12 -2.10
N ARG A 69 -1.72 -8.29 -2.51
CA ARG A 69 -1.89 -9.53 -1.75
C ARG A 69 -0.88 -9.57 -0.62
N SER A 70 -1.36 -9.69 0.61
CA SER A 70 -0.54 -9.90 1.80
C SER A 70 -0.17 -11.38 1.96
N VAL A 71 0.71 -11.67 2.93
CA VAL A 71 1.22 -13.03 3.20
C VAL A 71 0.10 -13.99 3.63
N ASP A 72 -0.90 -13.49 4.34
CA ASP A 72 -2.11 -14.20 4.77
C ASP A 72 -3.20 -14.25 3.68
N SER A 73 -2.89 -13.85 2.44
CA SER A 73 -3.82 -13.77 1.30
C SER A 73 -4.94 -12.73 1.42
N THR A 74 -4.89 -11.85 2.41
CA THR A 74 -5.75 -10.67 2.49
C THR A 74 -5.41 -9.71 1.32
N LEU A 75 -6.43 -9.03 0.80
CA LEU A 75 -6.28 -8.06 -0.28
C LEU A 75 -6.33 -6.65 0.30
N LEU A 76 -5.20 -5.96 0.26
CA LEU A 76 -5.05 -4.58 0.75
C LEU A 76 -5.25 -3.61 -0.41
N ARG A 77 -6.20 -2.69 -0.28
CA ARG A 77 -6.43 -1.64 -1.29
C ARG A 77 -5.21 -0.72 -1.36
N CYS A 78 -4.70 -0.48 -2.56
CA CYS A 78 -3.71 0.58 -2.78
C CYS A 78 -4.42 1.93 -2.82
N VAL A 79 -3.87 2.90 -2.08
CA VAL A 79 -4.33 4.29 -2.01
C VAL A 79 -3.16 5.19 -2.40
N ASP A 80 -3.47 6.35 -2.98
CA ASP A 80 -2.46 7.38 -3.24
C ASP A 80 -2.18 8.21 -1.99
N ASP A 81 -1.19 9.10 -2.05
CA ASP A 81 -0.76 9.88 -0.89
C ASP A 81 -1.84 10.85 -0.39
N CYS A 82 -2.68 11.37 -1.29
CA CYS A 82 -3.80 12.25 -0.94
C CYS A 82 -4.89 11.47 -0.20
N GLU A 83 -5.32 10.34 -0.76
CA GLU A 83 -6.32 9.46 -0.16
C GLU A 83 -5.80 8.88 1.17
N ALA A 84 -4.53 8.49 1.25
CA ALA A 84 -3.91 8.02 2.48
C ALA A 84 -3.96 9.08 3.59
N ARG A 85 -3.69 10.35 3.24
CA ARG A 85 -3.78 11.47 4.19
C ARG A 85 -5.22 11.69 4.66
N GLU A 86 -6.19 11.68 3.75
CA GLU A 86 -7.61 11.81 4.10
C GLU A 86 -8.08 10.68 5.03
N ILE A 87 -7.69 9.43 4.75
CA ILE A 87 -7.96 8.28 5.62
C ILE A 87 -7.32 8.48 6.99
N MET A 88 -6.06 8.92 7.04
CA MET A 88 -5.37 9.17 8.31
C MET A 88 -6.06 10.28 9.12
N GLU A 89 -6.48 11.37 8.48
CA GLU A 89 -7.23 12.45 9.11
C GLU A 89 -8.61 11.99 9.60
N GLU A 90 -9.33 11.19 8.81
CA GLU A 90 -10.63 10.65 9.22
C GLU A 90 -10.50 9.73 10.44
N VAL A 91 -9.53 8.80 10.42
CA VAL A 91 -9.34 7.85 11.53
C VAL A 91 -8.82 8.55 12.79
N HIS A 92 -8.07 9.66 12.64
CA HIS A 92 -7.65 10.50 13.76
C HIS A 92 -8.77 11.44 14.26
N GLY A 93 -9.60 11.94 13.35
CA GLY A 93 -10.63 12.98 13.61
C GLY A 93 -12.00 12.45 14.00
N ARG A 94 -12.35 11.18 13.69
CA ARG A 94 -13.56 10.55 14.24
C ARG A 94 -13.38 10.32 15.73
N ALA A 95 -14.14 11.06 16.55
CA ALA A 95 -14.57 10.92 17.96
C ALA A 95 -14.05 9.74 18.84
N PHE A 96 -12.80 9.31 18.67
CA PHE A 96 -12.08 8.38 19.53
C PHE A 96 -10.89 9.11 20.13
N SER A 97 -11.15 10.29 20.68
CA SER A 97 -10.22 11.10 21.48
C SER A 97 -9.90 10.44 22.84
N THR A 98 -9.64 9.14 22.85
CA THR A 98 -9.07 8.41 23.96
C THR A 98 -7.87 7.63 23.43
N HIS A 99 -6.80 8.39 23.18
CA HIS A 99 -5.41 7.93 23.08
C HIS A 99 -5.17 6.62 22.31
N ALA A 100 -5.72 6.48 21.09
CA ALA A 100 -5.28 5.41 20.20
C ALA A 100 -3.82 5.69 19.80
N ASN A 101 -2.88 4.87 20.28
CA ASN A 101 -1.47 5.01 19.88
C ASN A 101 -1.31 4.71 18.37
N GLY A 102 -0.17 5.10 17.79
CA GLY A 102 0.10 4.89 16.36
C GLY A 102 -0.04 3.43 15.89
N HIS A 103 0.13 2.46 16.80
CA HIS A 103 -0.06 1.04 16.50
C HIS A 103 -1.55 0.66 16.35
N ALA A 104 -2.43 1.18 17.22
CA ALA A 104 -3.87 0.97 17.10
C ALA A 104 -4.43 1.61 15.82
N LEU A 105 -3.81 2.71 15.36
CA LEU A 105 -4.12 3.35 14.09
C LEU A 105 -3.66 2.47 12.91
N ALA A 106 -2.41 1.98 12.93
CA ALA A 106 -1.87 1.12 11.89
C ALA A 106 -2.69 -0.18 11.71
N CYS A 107 -3.15 -0.79 12.81
CA CYS A 107 -4.01 -1.99 12.75
C CYS A 107 -5.42 -1.76 12.17
N LYS A 108 -5.88 -0.51 12.06
CA LYS A 108 -7.19 -0.18 11.43
C LYS A 108 -7.06 0.12 9.94
N ILE A 109 -5.85 0.40 9.47
CA ILE A 109 -5.54 0.76 8.08
C ILE A 109 -5.05 -0.47 7.28
N LEU A 110 -4.46 -1.45 7.97
CA LEU A 110 -4.08 -2.78 7.46
C LEU A 110 -5.28 -3.73 7.44
#